data_AF-A0A947VVM4-F1
#
_entry.id   AF-A0A947VVM4-F1
#
_cell.length_a   1.000
_cell.length_b   1.000
_cell.length_c   1.000
_cell.angle_alpha   90.00
_cell.angle_beta   90.00
_cell.angle_gamma   90.00
#
_symmetry.space_group_name_H-M   'P 1'
#
loop_
_entity.id
_entity.type
_entity.pdbx_description
1 polymer ?
#
loop_
_entity_poly.entity_id
_entity_poly.type
_entity_poly.pdbx_seq_one_letter_code
_entity_poly.pdbx_strand_id
1 'polypeptide(L)'
;MKIQLIKIPAGEFFMGSTPKEVSKQIKNNPTVDRRLFERQLEQHKVDLPEYYISKFPITNLQFLIFIKATDYKTTAQTEGFGMHFDGEMKKIRGADWKHPHGPDSNIEDKGNHPVVIVSWFDAIEFCR
;
A
#
# COMPACT_ATOMS: atom_id res chain seq x y z
N MET A 1 12.65 -0.08 16.82
CA MET A 1 12.59 -0.97 15.64
C MET A 1 13.02 -0.17 14.42
N LYS A 2 13.94 -0.68 13.58
CA LYS A 2 14.51 0.08 12.45
C LYS A 2 13.84 -0.32 11.13
N ILE A 3 13.58 0.63 10.24
CA ILE A 3 13.17 0.36 8.86
C ILE A 3 14.37 -0.21 8.10
N GLN A 4 14.20 -1.38 7.49
CA GLN A 4 15.23 -1.99 6.66
C GLN A 4 15.10 -1.44 5.25
N LEU A 5 16.07 -0.66 4.82
CA LEU A 5 16.18 -0.18 3.45
C LEU A 5 17.14 -1.07 2.67
N ILE A 6 16.76 -1.42 1.43
CA ILE A 6 17.63 -2.08 0.47
C ILE A 6 18.06 -1.06 -0.57
N LYS A 7 19.33 -1.15 -0.95
CA LYS A 7 19.94 -0.35 -2.00
C LYS A 7 19.62 -1.00 -3.35
N ILE A 8 19.01 -0.25 -4.25
CA ILE A 8 18.76 -0.67 -5.63
C ILE A 8 19.78 0.05 -6.52
N PRO A 9 20.67 -0.66 -7.23
CA PRO A 9 21.64 -0.03 -8.11
C PRO A 9 20.93 0.68 -9.27
N ALA A 10 21.58 1.72 -9.80
CA ALA A 10 21.13 2.37 -11.02
C ALA A 10 21.10 1.37 -12.19
N GLY A 11 20.15 1.54 -13.11
CA GLY A 11 20.11 0.74 -14.32
C GLY A 11 18.77 0.76 -15.06
N GLU A 12 18.81 0.14 -16.23
CA GLU A 12 17.68 0.00 -17.13
C GLU A 12 16.90 -1.30 -16.84
N PHE A 13 15.57 -1.22 -16.90
CA PHE A 13 14.69 -2.38 -16.92
C PHE A 13 13.45 -2.12 -17.79
N PHE A 14 12.70 -3.17 -18.09
CA PHE A 14 11.40 -3.05 -18.76
C PHE A 14 10.28 -2.95 -17.73
N MET A 15 9.53 -1.83 -17.77
CA MET A 15 8.33 -1.63 -16.98
C MET A 15 7.09 -1.90 -17.84
N GLY A 16 6.08 -2.56 -17.26
CA GLY A 16 4.90 -3.05 -17.99
C GLY A 16 5.05 -4.49 -18.49
N SER A 17 4.00 -5.00 -19.11
CA SER A 17 3.86 -6.41 -19.50
C SER A 17 3.82 -6.57 -21.02
N THR A 18 4.36 -7.69 -21.52
CA THR A 18 4.25 -8.04 -22.94
C THR A 18 2.81 -8.46 -23.31
N PRO A 19 2.42 -8.38 -24.59
CA PRO A 19 1.12 -8.89 -25.04
C PRO A 19 0.90 -10.37 -24.71
N LYS A 20 1.97 -11.18 -24.72
CA LYS A 20 1.91 -12.61 -24.38
C LYS A 20 1.60 -12.85 -22.90
N GLU A 21 2.21 -12.08 -22.00
CA GLU A 21 1.95 -12.16 -20.55
C GLU A 21 0.54 -11.70 -20.22
N VAL A 22 0.09 -10.57 -20.79
CA VAL A 22 -1.28 -10.08 -20.60
C VAL A 22 -2.30 -11.09 -21.13
N SER A 23 -2.07 -11.66 -22.32
CA SER A 23 -2.94 -12.72 -22.86
C SER A 23 -3.03 -13.95 -21.94
N LYS A 24 -1.92 -14.31 -21.29
CA LYS A 24 -1.88 -15.43 -20.32
C LYS A 24 -2.65 -15.07 -19.04
N GLN A 25 -2.51 -13.85 -18.53
CA GLN A 25 -3.24 -13.39 -17.35
C GLN A 25 -4.76 -13.37 -17.59
N ILE A 26 -5.20 -12.87 -18.75
CA ILE A 26 -6.62 -12.86 -19.14
C ILE A 26 -7.17 -14.30 -19.21
N LYS A 27 -6.45 -15.22 -19.88
CA LYS A 27 -6.87 -16.62 -19.97
C LYS A 27 -6.95 -17.31 -18.61
N ASN A 28 -6.04 -16.98 -17.68
CA ASN A 28 -6.01 -17.55 -16.34
C ASN A 28 -7.07 -16.94 -15.41
N ASN A 29 -7.66 -15.78 -15.76
CA ASN A 29 -8.63 -15.07 -14.94
C ASN A 29 -9.86 -14.67 -15.78
N PRO A 30 -10.62 -15.64 -16.33
CA PRO A 30 -11.65 -15.36 -17.34
C PRO A 30 -12.85 -14.55 -16.81
N THR A 31 -13.02 -14.46 -15.49
CA THR A 31 -14.11 -13.70 -14.85
C THR A 31 -13.73 -12.26 -14.51
N VAL A 32 -12.46 -11.89 -14.64
CA VAL A 32 -11.97 -10.54 -14.35
C VAL A 32 -12.05 -9.69 -15.62
N ASP A 33 -12.48 -8.44 -15.50
CA ASP A 33 -12.52 -7.50 -16.61
C ASP A 33 -11.14 -7.37 -17.27
N ARG A 34 -11.06 -7.80 -18.54
CA ARG A 34 -9.81 -7.82 -19.31
C ARG A 34 -9.10 -6.47 -19.37
N ARG A 35 -9.86 -5.36 -19.29
CA ARG A 35 -9.32 -4.00 -19.35
C ARG A 35 -8.35 -3.72 -18.20
N LEU A 36 -8.49 -4.40 -17.06
CA LEU A 36 -7.57 -4.28 -15.93
C LEU A 36 -6.17 -4.85 -16.24
N PHE A 37 -6.10 -5.86 -17.10
CA PHE A 37 -4.83 -6.42 -17.57
C PHE A 37 -4.28 -5.65 -18.77
N GLU A 38 -5.15 -5.20 -19.68
CA GLU A 38 -4.76 -4.41 -20.86
C GLU A 38 -4.06 -3.11 -20.49
N ARG A 39 -4.37 -2.50 -19.32
CA ARG A 39 -3.65 -1.33 -18.80
C ARG A 39 -2.19 -1.60 -18.41
N GLN A 40 -1.78 -2.87 -18.34
CA GLN A 40 -0.38 -3.25 -18.13
C GLN A 40 0.39 -3.37 -19.46
N LEU A 41 -0.31 -3.31 -20.60
CA LEU A 41 0.32 -3.21 -21.91
C LEU A 41 1.08 -1.87 -22.00
N GLU A 42 1.89 -1.71 -23.05
CA GLU A 42 2.89 -0.62 -23.19
C GLU A 42 4.15 -0.84 -22.36
N GLN A 43 4.74 -2.04 -22.51
CA GLN A 43 6.07 -2.29 -21.98
C GLN A 43 7.09 -1.34 -22.62
N HIS A 44 7.86 -0.63 -21.79
CA HIS A 44 8.88 0.31 -22.23
C HIS A 44 10.10 0.27 -21.31
N LYS A 45 11.23 0.75 -21.82
CA LYS A 45 12.48 0.84 -21.05
C LYS A 45 12.40 2.02 -20.09
N VAL A 46 12.79 1.79 -18.86
CA VAL A 46 12.94 2.81 -17.82
C VAL A 46 14.36 2.72 -17.29
N ASP A 47 15.07 3.84 -17.28
CA ASP A 47 16.38 3.99 -16.64
C ASP A 47 16.19 4.79 -15.35
N LEU A 48 16.59 4.21 -14.22
CA LEU A 48 16.49 4.86 -12.91
C LEU A 48 17.88 5.04 -12.30
N PRO A 49 18.13 6.17 -11.62
CA PRO A 49 19.31 6.31 -10.78
C PRO A 49 19.23 5.35 -9.60
N GLU A 50 20.35 5.21 -8.89
CA GLU A 50 20.41 4.45 -7.63
C GLU A 50 19.44 5.04 -6.60
N TYR A 51 18.74 4.18 -5.87
CA TYR A 51 17.82 4.59 -4.81
C TYR A 51 17.74 3.55 -3.69
N TYR A 52 17.07 3.91 -2.60
CA TYR A 52 16.75 3.00 -1.51
C TYR A 52 15.24 2.80 -1.45
N ILE A 53 14.82 1.56 -1.16
CA ILE A 53 13.41 1.22 -0.91
C ILE A 53 13.30 0.37 0.34
N SER A 54 12.18 0.47 1.07
CA SER A 54 11.96 -0.39 2.21
C SER A 54 11.81 -1.84 1.77
N LYS A 55 12.49 -2.76 2.49
CA LYS A 55 12.42 -4.20 2.22
C LYS A 55 11.02 -4.76 2.46
N PHE A 56 10.28 -4.16 3.38
CA PHE A 56 8.95 -4.58 3.80
C PHE A 56 8.00 -3.37 3.78
N PRO A 57 6.68 -3.59 3.67
CA PRO A 57 5.69 -2.59 4.00
C PRO A 57 5.91 -2.04 5.42
N ILE A 58 5.53 -0.78 5.63
CA ILE A 58 5.59 -0.17 6.96
C ILE A 58 4.63 -0.89 7.90
N THR A 59 5.13 -1.29 9.05
CA THR A 59 4.38 -2.06 10.05
C THR A 59 3.59 -1.18 11.01
N ASN A 60 2.57 -1.73 11.66
CA ASN A 60 1.82 -1.06 12.71
C ASN A 60 2.73 -0.49 13.82
N LEU A 61 3.76 -1.22 14.24
CA LEU A 61 4.66 -0.76 15.28
C LEU A 61 5.62 0.35 14.80
N GLN A 62 6.05 0.34 13.52
CA GLN A 62 6.78 1.47 12.94
C GLN A 62 5.90 2.73 12.85
N PHE A 63 4.66 2.56 12.39
CA PHE A 63 3.72 3.68 12.28
C PHE A 63 3.35 4.25 13.66
N LEU A 64 3.18 3.40 14.68
CA LEU A 64 2.97 3.84 16.06
C LEU A 64 4.13 4.71 16.58
N ILE A 65 5.39 4.38 16.23
CA ILE A 65 6.54 5.20 16.61
C ILE A 65 6.44 6.60 15.99
N PHE A 66 6.07 6.68 14.70
CA PHE A 66 5.81 7.95 14.01
C PHE A 66 4.72 8.76 14.72
N ILE A 67 3.54 8.16 14.94
CA ILE A 67 2.41 8.83 15.59
C ILE A 67 2.80 9.35 16.98
N LYS A 68 3.53 8.55 17.78
CA LYS A 68 3.99 8.98 19.11
C LYS A 68 5.02 10.12 19.06
N ALA A 69 5.81 10.21 18.00
CA ALA A 69 6.84 11.23 17.86
C ALA A 69 6.29 12.57 17.34
N THR A 70 5.20 12.54 16.57
CA THR A 70 4.68 13.71 15.86
C THR A 70 3.30 14.16 16.34
N ASP A 71 2.60 13.34 17.13
CA ASP A 71 1.18 13.50 17.46
C ASP A 71 0.29 13.62 16.20
N TYR A 72 0.75 13.02 15.09
CA TYR A 72 0.05 13.09 13.82
C TYR A 72 -1.29 12.35 13.88
N LYS A 73 -2.33 12.98 13.30
CA LYS A 73 -3.66 12.42 13.15
C LYS A 73 -3.90 12.05 11.69
N THR A 74 -4.23 10.79 11.42
CA THR A 74 -4.40 10.33 10.03
C THR A 74 -5.64 10.92 9.38
N THR A 75 -5.70 10.81 8.06
CA THR A 75 -6.86 11.21 7.24
C THR A 75 -8.13 10.51 7.73
N ALA A 76 -8.08 9.19 7.93
CA ALA A 76 -9.22 8.40 8.42
C ALA A 76 -9.68 8.83 9.83
N GLN A 77 -8.75 9.18 10.72
CA GLN A 77 -9.08 9.69 12.04
C GLN A 77 -9.70 11.09 11.99
N THR A 78 -9.29 11.91 11.04
CA THR A 78 -9.83 13.26 10.82
C THR A 78 -11.23 13.20 10.22
N GLU A 79 -11.44 12.33 9.24
CA GLU A 79 -12.74 12.12 8.60
C GLU A 79 -13.71 11.28 9.44
N GLY A 80 -13.19 10.48 10.38
CA GLY A 80 -13.98 9.65 11.28
C GLY A 80 -14.46 8.32 10.68
N PHE A 81 -13.91 7.89 9.55
CA PHE A 81 -14.18 6.59 8.96
C PHE A 81 -13.00 6.06 8.14
N GLY A 82 -12.96 4.74 7.99
CA GLY A 82 -12.06 4.01 7.10
C GLY A 82 -12.82 3.35 5.96
N MET A 83 -12.14 3.11 4.84
CA MET A 83 -12.73 2.46 3.67
C MET A 83 -12.43 0.96 3.68
N HIS A 84 -13.46 0.14 3.51
CA HIS A 84 -13.37 -1.31 3.42
C HIS A 84 -13.92 -1.80 2.08
N PHE A 85 -13.27 -2.78 1.47
CA PHE A 85 -13.80 -3.47 0.30
C PHE A 85 -14.37 -4.82 0.70
N ASP A 86 -15.67 -5.01 0.46
CA ASP A 86 -16.40 -6.25 0.69
C ASP A 86 -17.44 -6.42 -0.44
N GLY A 87 -16.94 -6.66 -1.65
CA GLY A 87 -17.71 -6.61 -2.91
C GLY A 87 -17.99 -5.18 -3.41
N GLU A 88 -18.15 -4.24 -2.49
CA GLU A 88 -18.23 -2.80 -2.75
C GLU A 88 -17.43 -2.02 -1.70
N MET A 89 -17.15 -0.74 -1.99
CA MET A 89 -16.47 0.14 -1.07
C MET A 89 -17.43 0.66 0.01
N LYS A 90 -17.19 0.30 1.27
CA LYS A 90 -18.00 0.69 2.42
C LYS A 90 -17.23 1.61 3.36
N LYS A 91 -17.90 2.64 3.88
CA LYS A 91 -17.37 3.50 4.95
C LYS A 91 -17.68 2.87 6.30
N ILE A 92 -16.64 2.53 7.06
CA ILE A 92 -16.78 2.01 8.43
C ILE A 92 -16.45 3.13 9.41
N ARG A 93 -17.47 3.62 10.13
CA ARG A 93 -17.32 4.69 11.12
C ARG A 93 -16.33 4.26 12.19
N GLY A 94 -15.39 5.13 12.51
CA GLY A 94 -14.36 4.89 13.52
C GLY A 94 -13.32 3.85 13.13
N ALA A 95 -13.32 3.36 11.88
CA ALA A 95 -12.21 2.56 11.38
C ALA A 95 -11.01 3.46 11.05
N ASP A 96 -9.84 3.08 11.55
CA ASP A 96 -8.56 3.74 11.28
C ASP A 96 -7.42 2.72 11.37
N TRP A 97 -6.17 3.18 11.29
CA TRP A 97 -5.00 2.30 11.34
C TRP A 97 -4.87 1.49 12.64
N LYS A 98 -5.40 1.98 13.77
CA LYS A 98 -5.35 1.32 15.09
C LYS A 98 -6.58 0.44 15.33
N HIS A 99 -7.68 0.79 14.70
CA HIS A 99 -8.99 0.14 14.76
C HIS A 99 -9.44 -0.27 13.35
N PRO A 100 -8.73 -1.20 12.68
CA PRO A 100 -8.87 -1.44 11.24
C PRO A 100 -10.21 -2.08 10.83
N HIS A 101 -11.08 -2.47 11.75
CA HIS A 101 -12.43 -2.95 11.47
C HIS A 101 -13.51 -2.14 12.21
N GLY A 102 -13.18 -0.92 12.67
CA GLY A 102 -14.06 -0.07 13.47
C GLY A 102 -13.71 -0.09 14.97
N PRO A 103 -14.46 0.67 15.81
CA PRO A 103 -14.05 1.04 17.17
C PRO A 103 -13.72 -0.13 18.10
N ASP A 104 -14.41 -1.26 17.93
CA ASP A 104 -14.25 -2.44 18.79
C ASP A 104 -13.07 -3.34 18.34
N SER A 105 -12.45 -3.04 17.20
CA SER A 105 -11.29 -3.77 16.70
C SER A 105 -9.99 -3.19 17.23
N ASN A 106 -8.91 -3.96 17.14
CA ASN A 106 -7.58 -3.48 17.52
C ASN A 106 -6.48 -4.18 16.69
N ILE A 107 -5.25 -3.69 16.88
CA ILE A 107 -4.02 -4.23 16.30
C ILE A 107 -3.22 -5.10 17.29
N GLU A 108 -3.86 -5.65 18.33
CA GLU A 108 -3.21 -6.58 19.26
C GLU A 108 -2.65 -7.77 18.47
N ASP A 109 -1.43 -8.16 18.83
CA ASP A 109 -0.58 -9.16 18.15
C ASP A 109 -0.26 -8.90 16.67
N LYS A 110 -0.62 -7.72 16.15
CA LYS A 110 -0.41 -7.33 14.73
C LYS A 110 0.68 -6.27 14.56
N GLY A 111 1.59 -6.15 15.53
CA GLY A 111 2.66 -5.14 15.51
C GLY A 111 3.55 -5.19 14.27
N ASN A 112 3.79 -6.39 13.72
CA ASN A 112 4.60 -6.62 12.52
C ASN A 112 3.77 -6.72 11.22
N HIS A 113 2.45 -6.59 11.29
CA HIS A 113 1.61 -6.54 10.10
C HIS A 113 1.74 -5.15 9.44
N PRO A 114 1.53 -5.04 8.12
CA PRO A 114 1.44 -3.76 7.45
C PRO A 114 0.39 -2.88 8.10
N VAL A 115 0.72 -1.60 8.26
CA VAL A 115 -0.28 -0.59 8.62
C VAL A 115 -1.25 -0.40 7.47
N VAL A 116 -2.54 -0.31 7.77
CA VAL A 116 -3.64 -0.19 6.81
C VAL A 116 -4.53 1.00 7.15
N ILE A 117 -5.48 1.35 6.28
CA ILE A 117 -6.34 2.53 6.43
C ILE A 117 -5.50 3.81 6.64
N VAL A 118 -4.45 3.91 5.83
CA VAL A 118 -3.60 5.09 5.68
C VAL A 118 -3.78 5.63 4.27
N SER A 119 -3.98 6.93 4.14
CA SER A 119 -4.11 7.60 2.86
C SER A 119 -2.73 7.83 2.22
N TRP A 120 -2.74 8.30 0.98
CA TRP A 120 -1.53 8.78 0.32
C TRP A 120 -0.87 9.95 1.09
N PHE A 121 -1.67 10.83 1.69
CA PHE A 121 -1.17 11.95 2.49
C PHE A 121 -0.49 11.45 3.77
N ASP A 122 -1.11 10.49 4.46
CA ASP A 122 -0.56 9.90 5.68
C ASP A 122 0.79 9.21 5.40
N ALA A 123 0.88 8.49 4.27
CA ALA A 123 2.10 7.82 3.83
C ALA A 123 3.23 8.82 3.49
N ILE A 124 2.90 9.97 2.89
CA ILE A 124 3.89 11.02 2.62
C ILE A 124 4.38 11.64 3.92
N GLU A 125 3.50 11.97 4.85
CA GLU A 125 3.91 12.54 6.14
C GLU A 125 4.80 11.57 6.93
N PHE A 126 4.53 10.27 6.84
CA PHE A 126 5.41 9.25 7.43
C PHE A 126 6.82 9.21 6.80
N CYS A 127 6.93 9.47 5.50
CA CYS A 127 8.18 9.38 4.75
C CYS A 127 9.05 10.65 4.79
N ARG A 128 8.55 11.75 5.37
CA ARG A 128 9.31 13.00 5.55
C ARG A 128 10.36 12.88 6.64
#